data_AF-A0AAU7GAL3-F1
#
_entry.id   AF-A0AAU7GAL3-F1
#
_cell.length_a   1.000
_cell.length_b   1.000
_cell.length_c   1.000
_cell.angle_alpha   90.00
_cell.angle_beta   90.00
_cell.angle_gamma   90.00
#
_symmetry.space_group_name_H-M   'P 1'
#
loop_
_entity.id
_entity.type
_entity.pdbx_description
1 polymer ?
#
loop_
_entity_poly.entity_id
_entity_poly.type
_entity_poly.pdbx_seq_one_letter_code
_entity_poly.pdbx_strand_id
1 'polypeptide(L)'
;MTLLADRPRTDPIAEEAAGFLFASGVRDVLPDVRVRCTVVRLESIGNERLGVPRWYTLAEAWAEPGSASAASWSRNPEVVAGPGDDPHLVLATGTPVVVLGADIGSEGWSRAVVDAVRASCPRVLVVDLGDDPDPRYADVSTFGLDRERGAALLRLLSEPS
;
A
#
# COMPACT_ATOMS: atom_id res chain seq x y z
N MET A 1 -8.92 -6.68 47.40
CA MET A 1 -8.65 -5.56 46.46
C MET A 1 -7.54 -6.02 45.55
N THR A 2 -7.88 -6.55 44.38
CA THR A 2 -6.90 -6.96 43.36
C THR A 2 -7.01 -5.96 42.23
N LEU A 3 -5.94 -5.17 42.05
CA LEU A 3 -5.76 -4.31 40.88
C LEU A 3 -5.69 -5.20 39.64
N LEU A 4 -6.73 -5.14 38.80
CA LEU A 4 -6.65 -5.58 37.42
C LEU A 4 -5.63 -4.69 36.73
N ALA A 5 -4.48 -5.26 36.40
CA ALA A 5 -3.49 -4.62 35.56
C ALA A 5 -4.16 -4.28 34.22
N ASP A 6 -4.25 -2.98 33.93
CA ASP A 6 -4.63 -2.45 32.63
C ASP A 6 -3.62 -3.02 31.62
N ARG A 7 -4.05 -3.94 30.76
CA ARG A 7 -3.20 -4.40 29.67
C ARG A 7 -2.91 -3.17 28.80
N PRO A 8 -1.65 -2.93 28.38
CA PRO A 8 -1.40 -1.88 27.41
C PRO A 8 -2.30 -2.13 26.22
N ARG A 9 -3.11 -1.12 25.86
CA ARG A 9 -3.98 -1.16 24.68
C ARG A 9 -3.08 -1.44 23.49
N THR A 10 -3.08 -2.67 22.98
CA THR A 10 -2.38 -3.00 21.74
C THR A 10 -2.90 -2.06 20.67
N ASP A 11 -1.99 -1.43 19.92
CA ASP A 11 -2.39 -0.65 18.75
C ASP A 11 -3.12 -1.62 17.81
N PRO A 12 -4.43 -1.45 17.57
CA PRO A 12 -5.22 -2.40 16.79
C PRO A 12 -4.68 -2.54 15.36
N ILE A 13 -4.00 -1.50 14.85
CA ILE A 13 -3.32 -1.52 13.55
C ILE A 13 -2.09 -2.45 13.60
N ALA A 14 -1.42 -2.55 14.75
CA ALA A 14 -0.24 -3.40 14.93
C ALA A 14 -0.56 -4.89 15.11
N GLU A 15 -1.74 -5.25 15.63
CA GLU A 15 -2.17 -6.65 15.75
C GLU A 15 -2.60 -7.24 14.39
N GLU A 16 -3.31 -6.47 13.54
CA GLU A 16 -3.74 -6.95 12.21
C GLU A 16 -2.62 -6.85 11.17
N ALA A 17 -1.73 -5.86 11.25
CA ALA A 17 -0.52 -5.80 10.43
C ALA A 17 0.62 -6.69 10.97
N ALA A 18 0.35 -7.61 11.91
CA ALA A 18 1.37 -8.44 12.54
C ALA A 18 2.16 -9.33 11.54
N GLY A 19 1.61 -9.56 10.34
CA GLY A 19 2.29 -10.25 9.24
C GLY A 19 3.09 -9.33 8.31
N PHE A 20 3.02 -8.01 8.46
CA PHE A 20 3.70 -7.07 7.57
C PHE A 20 5.11 -6.77 8.07
N LEU A 21 6.03 -6.58 7.13
CA LEU A 21 7.34 -6.04 7.39
C LEU A 21 7.39 -4.57 6.98
N PHE A 22 7.98 -3.74 7.83
CA PHE A 22 8.10 -2.30 7.64
C PHE A 22 9.57 -1.91 7.53
N ALA A 23 9.92 -1.12 6.53
CA ALA A 23 11.19 -0.44 6.46
C ALA A 23 11.32 0.60 7.61
N SER A 24 12.56 0.96 7.93
CA SER A 24 12.85 1.98 8.93
C SER A 24 12.23 3.33 8.54
N GLY A 25 11.59 4.02 9.48
CA GLY A 25 11.01 5.36 9.28
C GLY A 25 9.62 5.39 8.64
N VAL A 26 9.09 4.24 8.20
CA VAL A 26 7.75 4.16 7.57
C VAL A 26 6.64 4.65 8.50
N ARG A 27 6.76 4.36 9.80
CA ARG A 27 5.78 4.79 10.80
C ARG A 27 5.67 6.31 10.90
N ASP A 28 6.71 7.05 10.53
CA ASP A 28 6.71 8.51 10.57
C ASP A 28 5.96 9.12 9.37
N VAL A 29 5.83 8.36 8.27
CA VAL A 29 5.18 8.79 7.02
C VAL A 29 3.69 8.40 6.99
N LEU A 30 3.30 7.35 7.71
CA LEU A 30 1.91 6.85 7.75
C LEU A 30 0.86 7.92 8.11
N PRO A 31 1.07 8.82 9.10
CA PRO A 31 0.09 9.84 9.43
C PRO A 31 -0.25 10.77 8.26
N ASP A 32 0.73 11.16 7.46
CA ASP A 32 0.53 12.03 6.29
C ASP A 32 -0.25 11.31 5.19
N VAL A 33 0.09 10.04 4.94
CA VAL A 33 -0.56 9.19 3.92
C VAL A 33 -2.04 8.96 4.24
N ARG A 34 -2.38 8.81 5.52
CA ARG A 34 -3.76 8.56 6.00
C ARG A 34 -4.72 9.72 5.75
N VAL A 35 -4.20 10.95 5.62
CA VAL A 35 -5.05 12.13 5.37
C VAL A 35 -5.46 12.22 3.90
N ARG A 36 -4.46 12.22 3.00
CA ARG A 36 -4.65 12.26 1.55
C ARG A 36 -3.37 11.84 0.87
N CYS A 37 -3.47 11.00 -0.15
CA CYS A 37 -2.33 10.63 -0.98
C CYS A 37 -2.72 10.49 -2.45
N THR A 38 -1.71 10.46 -3.32
CA THR A 38 -1.86 9.97 -4.69
C THR A 38 -1.48 8.50 -4.70
N VAL A 39 -2.34 7.65 -5.26
CA VAL A 39 -2.07 6.22 -5.39
C VAL A 39 -1.50 5.98 -6.79
N VAL A 40 -0.31 5.38 -6.84
CA VAL A 40 0.27 4.84 -8.08
C VAL A 40 0.14 3.33 -7.99
N ARG A 41 -0.75 2.75 -8.79
CA ARG A 41 -0.89 1.31 -8.88
C ARG A 41 -0.10 0.83 -10.08
N LEU A 42 0.90 0.00 -9.83
CA LEU A 42 1.58 -0.68 -10.92
C LEU A 42 0.59 -1.68 -11.57
N GLU A 43 0.84 -2.18 -12.76
CA GLU A 43 0.14 -3.37 -13.23
C GLU A 43 0.94 -4.60 -12.82
N SER A 44 0.36 -5.58 -12.12
CA SER A 44 1.02 -6.89 -12.09
C SER A 44 0.91 -7.46 -13.48
N ILE A 45 1.93 -8.18 -13.93
CA ILE A 45 1.73 -9.22 -14.93
C ILE A 45 0.63 -10.13 -14.38
N GLY A 46 -0.55 -10.05 -14.98
CA GLY A 46 -1.79 -10.56 -14.41
C GLY A 46 -1.82 -12.08 -14.28
N ASN A 47 -2.95 -12.60 -13.80
CA ASN A 47 -3.33 -13.96 -14.11
C ASN A 47 -4.00 -13.89 -15.49
N GLU A 48 -3.20 -13.87 -16.56
CA GLU A 48 -3.62 -13.57 -17.95
C GLU A 48 -4.83 -14.43 -18.42
N ARG A 49 -5.01 -15.60 -17.81
CA ARG A 49 -6.15 -16.50 -18.03
C ARG A 49 -7.51 -16.00 -17.53
N LEU A 50 -7.55 -15.04 -16.62
CA LEU A 50 -8.78 -14.57 -15.96
C LEU A 50 -9.11 -13.11 -16.28
N GLY A 51 -8.22 -12.37 -16.95
CA GLY A 51 -8.47 -10.97 -17.32
C GLY A 51 -8.72 -10.03 -16.13
N VAL A 52 -8.32 -10.42 -14.92
CA VAL A 52 -8.46 -9.61 -13.70
C VAL A 52 -7.08 -9.31 -13.11
N PRO A 53 -6.83 -8.08 -12.60
CA PRO A 53 -5.57 -7.76 -11.91
C PRO A 53 -5.33 -8.71 -10.74
N ARG A 54 -4.06 -9.11 -10.47
CA ARG A 54 -3.72 -9.85 -9.24
C ARG A 54 -4.02 -9.04 -7.98
N TRP A 55 -4.19 -7.73 -8.14
CA TRP A 55 -4.36 -6.74 -7.09
C TRP A 55 -5.78 -6.22 -7.05
N TYR A 56 -6.70 -7.12 -6.72
CA TYR A 56 -8.00 -6.76 -6.14
C TYR A 56 -7.86 -5.98 -4.81
N THR A 57 -6.67 -5.50 -4.45
CA THR A 57 -6.28 -4.93 -3.14
C THR A 57 -6.96 -3.60 -2.81
N LEU A 58 -7.80 -3.06 -3.70
CA LEU A 58 -8.79 -2.03 -3.38
C LEU A 58 -10.23 -2.39 -3.74
N ALA A 59 -10.46 -3.51 -4.41
CA ALA A 59 -11.81 -4.03 -4.55
C ALA A 59 -12.36 -4.55 -3.21
N GLU A 60 -11.58 -4.54 -2.13
CA GLU A 60 -12.06 -4.74 -0.76
C GLU A 60 -12.47 -3.47 -0.01
N ALA A 61 -11.98 -2.30 -0.43
CA ALA A 61 -12.75 -1.08 -0.27
C ALA A 61 -14.12 -1.20 -0.99
N TRP A 62 -14.27 -2.13 -1.95
CA TRP A 62 -15.54 -2.47 -2.60
C TRP A 62 -16.15 -3.82 -2.17
N ALA A 63 -15.55 -4.54 -1.23
CA ALA A 63 -16.11 -5.81 -0.74
C ALA A 63 -16.76 -5.67 0.64
N GLU A 64 -16.46 -4.57 1.35
CA GLU A 64 -17.44 -3.88 2.18
C GLU A 64 -17.73 -2.49 1.58
N PRO A 65 -18.40 -2.45 0.41
CA PRO A 65 -18.75 -1.19 -0.21
C PRO A 65 -19.66 -0.41 0.76
N GLY A 66 -19.12 0.67 1.34
CA GLY A 66 -19.81 1.50 2.32
C GLY A 66 -19.10 1.72 3.66
N SER A 67 -17.98 1.02 3.93
CA SER A 67 -17.17 1.32 5.12
C SER A 67 -16.53 2.72 5.03
N ALA A 68 -16.25 3.33 6.18
CA ALA A 68 -15.64 4.67 6.21
C ALA A 68 -14.25 4.69 5.58
N SER A 69 -13.45 3.63 5.80
CA SER A 69 -12.11 3.47 5.22
C SER A 69 -12.16 3.34 3.70
N ALA A 70 -13.13 2.58 3.16
CA ALA A 70 -13.36 2.50 1.73
C ALA A 70 -13.76 3.84 1.08
N ALA A 71 -14.68 4.56 1.74
CA ALA A 71 -15.17 5.85 1.27
C ALA A 71 -14.08 6.93 1.36
N SER A 72 -13.15 6.83 2.32
CA SER A 72 -12.01 7.71 2.45
C SER A 72 -10.99 7.42 1.34
N TRP A 73 -10.61 6.15 1.19
CA TRP A 73 -9.57 5.73 0.26
C TRP A 73 -9.94 5.99 -1.21
N SER A 74 -11.20 5.75 -1.59
CA SER A 74 -11.69 6.01 -2.95
C SER A 74 -11.64 7.48 -3.38
N ARG A 75 -11.36 8.42 -2.47
CA ARG A 75 -11.18 9.85 -2.79
C ARG A 75 -9.74 10.20 -3.17
N ASN A 76 -8.80 9.28 -2.99
CA ASN A 76 -7.41 9.49 -3.41
C ASN A 76 -7.32 9.36 -4.95
N PRO A 77 -6.66 10.31 -5.65
CA PRO A 77 -6.42 10.17 -7.07
C PRO A 77 -5.56 8.92 -7.34
N GLU A 78 -5.96 8.11 -8.32
CA GLU A 78 -5.26 6.89 -8.74
C GLU A 78 -4.64 7.09 -10.13
N VAL A 79 -3.39 6.67 -10.27
CA VAL A 79 -2.67 6.55 -11.54
C VAL A 79 -2.27 5.08 -11.70
N VAL A 80 -2.54 4.52 -12.88
CA VAL A 80 -2.16 3.14 -13.23
C VAL A 80 -0.94 3.20 -14.13
N ALA A 81 0.08 2.39 -13.85
CA ALA A 81 1.30 2.32 -14.64
C ALA A 81 1.63 0.86 -15.00
N GLY A 82 1.64 0.56 -16.29
CA GLY A 82 1.98 -0.75 -16.83
C GLY A 82 3.37 -0.80 -17.48
N PRO A 83 3.81 -2.00 -17.92
CA PRO A 83 5.14 -2.21 -18.51
C PRO A 83 5.35 -1.47 -19.85
N GLY A 84 4.28 -1.03 -20.51
CA GLY A 84 4.34 -0.25 -21.75
C GLY A 84 4.35 1.27 -21.55
N ASP A 85 4.14 1.73 -20.30
CA ASP A 85 4.07 3.15 -19.98
C ASP A 85 5.46 3.74 -19.73
N ASP A 86 5.57 5.08 -19.84
CA ASP A 86 6.78 5.79 -19.42
C ASP A 86 6.93 5.70 -17.90
N PRO A 87 8.06 5.19 -17.37
CA PRO A 87 8.28 5.13 -15.93
C PRO A 87 8.33 6.51 -15.25
N HIS A 88 8.63 7.58 -15.99
CA HIS A 88 8.64 8.95 -15.49
C HIS A 88 7.24 9.55 -15.40
N LEU A 89 6.46 9.03 -14.46
CA LEU A 89 5.12 9.53 -14.18
C LEU A 89 5.16 11.00 -13.72
N VAL A 90 4.45 11.88 -14.44
CA VAL A 90 4.29 13.27 -14.03
C VAL A 90 3.16 13.36 -13.01
N LEU A 91 3.50 13.20 -11.73
CA LEU A 91 2.56 13.31 -10.61
C LEU A 91 2.49 14.78 -10.15
N ALA A 92 1.45 15.49 -10.57
CA ALA A 92 1.20 16.87 -10.14
C ALA A 92 0.62 16.90 -8.72
N THR A 93 1.40 16.49 -7.72
CA THR A 93 0.90 16.31 -6.35
C THR A 93 1.76 16.97 -5.28
N GLY A 94 1.11 17.74 -4.40
CA GLY A 94 1.67 18.19 -3.13
C GLY A 94 1.42 17.21 -1.98
N THR A 95 0.69 16.11 -2.24
CA THR A 95 0.39 15.08 -1.25
C THR A 95 1.42 13.94 -1.31
N PRO A 96 1.58 13.15 -0.23
CA PRO A 96 2.33 11.90 -0.29
C PRO A 96 1.86 10.99 -1.43
N VAL A 97 2.77 10.15 -1.92
CA VAL A 97 2.48 9.14 -2.94
C VAL A 97 2.55 7.75 -2.30
N VAL A 98 1.55 6.92 -2.57
CA VAL A 98 1.55 5.51 -2.22
C VAL A 98 1.69 4.71 -3.50
N VAL A 99 2.78 3.97 -3.65
CA VAL A 99 2.98 3.05 -4.77
C VAL A 99 2.55 1.66 -4.33
N LEU A 100 1.67 1.01 -5.09
CA LEU A 100 1.19 -0.33 -4.84
C LEU A 100 1.62 -1.26 -5.97
N GLY A 101 2.28 -2.36 -5.62
CA GLY A 101 2.64 -3.42 -6.56
C GLY A 101 2.86 -4.75 -5.85
N ALA A 102 3.19 -5.79 -6.60
CA ALA A 102 3.61 -7.08 -6.08
C ALA A 102 4.85 -7.53 -6.83
N ASP A 103 5.76 -8.14 -6.08
CA ASP A 103 7.05 -8.62 -6.56
C ASP A 103 7.80 -7.50 -7.30
N ILE A 104 7.73 -6.27 -6.77
CA ILE A 104 8.25 -5.04 -7.39
C ILE A 104 9.74 -5.21 -7.68
N GLY A 105 10.47 -5.80 -6.73
CA GLY A 105 11.90 -6.07 -6.86
C GLY A 105 12.26 -7.03 -7.97
N SER A 106 11.34 -7.86 -8.45
CA SER A 106 11.59 -8.88 -9.48
C SER A 106 11.54 -8.30 -10.89
N GLU A 107 10.72 -7.28 -11.12
CA GLU A 107 10.45 -6.73 -12.44
C GLU A 107 11.21 -5.43 -12.72
N GLY A 108 11.98 -5.39 -13.82
CA GLY A 108 12.81 -4.22 -14.15
C GLY A 108 12.02 -2.93 -14.38
N TRP A 109 10.84 -3.04 -14.99
CA TRP A 109 9.98 -1.89 -15.24
C TRP A 109 9.31 -1.37 -13.95
N SER A 110 8.89 -2.27 -13.04
CA SER A 110 8.35 -1.89 -11.72
C SER A 110 9.36 -1.11 -10.90
N ARG A 111 10.62 -1.59 -10.87
CA ARG A 111 11.73 -0.87 -10.23
C ARG A 111 11.94 0.51 -10.83
N ALA A 112 11.90 0.62 -12.16
CA ALA A 112 12.08 1.90 -12.85
C ALA A 112 10.98 2.91 -12.48
N VAL A 113 9.72 2.49 -12.37
CA VAL A 113 8.62 3.37 -11.92
C VAL A 113 8.86 3.81 -10.47
N VAL A 114 9.19 2.89 -9.57
CA VAL A 114 9.47 3.21 -8.17
C VAL A 114 10.64 4.19 -8.03
N ASP A 115 11.72 3.95 -8.76
CA ASP A 115 12.90 4.82 -8.74
C ASP A 115 12.56 6.22 -9.26
N ALA A 116 11.78 6.32 -10.34
CA ALA A 116 11.32 7.59 -10.89
C ALA A 116 10.41 8.36 -9.93
N VAL A 117 9.46 7.67 -9.27
CA VAL A 117 8.55 8.28 -8.29
C VAL A 117 9.33 8.75 -7.06
N ARG A 118 10.25 7.93 -6.51
CA ARG A 118 11.11 8.31 -5.39
C ARG A 118 12.03 9.48 -5.72
N ALA A 119 12.51 9.58 -6.97
CA ALA A 119 13.33 10.71 -7.41
C ALA A 119 12.53 12.01 -7.55
N SER A 120 11.23 11.91 -7.88
CA SER A 120 10.39 13.07 -8.24
C SER A 120 9.51 13.56 -7.07
N CYS A 121 9.22 12.68 -6.11
CA CYS A 121 8.30 12.95 -5.02
C CYS A 121 9.01 12.86 -3.66
N PRO A 122 8.89 13.88 -2.79
CA PRO A 122 9.64 13.92 -1.52
C PRO A 122 9.09 12.98 -0.44
N ARG A 123 7.85 12.50 -0.59
CA ARG A 123 7.18 11.60 0.36
C ARG A 123 6.53 10.45 -0.40
N VAL A 124 7.17 9.30 -0.37
CA VAL A 124 6.73 8.10 -1.07
C VAL A 124 6.69 6.94 -0.09
N LEU A 125 5.60 6.18 -0.13
CA LEU A 125 5.43 4.91 0.56
C LEU A 125 5.21 3.83 -0.49
N VAL A 126 6.12 2.86 -0.57
CA VAL A 126 5.99 1.73 -1.50
C VAL A 126 5.49 0.49 -0.75
N VAL A 127 4.39 -0.07 -1.20
CA VAL A 127 3.82 -1.31 -0.65
C VAL A 127 4.00 -2.43 -1.67
N ASP A 128 4.75 -3.45 -1.28
CA ASP A 128 4.90 -4.68 -2.04
C ASP A 128 4.01 -5.76 -1.44
N LEU A 129 3.11 -6.25 -2.28
CA LEU A 129 2.09 -7.23 -1.95
C LEU A 129 2.50 -8.66 -2.32
N GLY A 130 3.67 -8.83 -2.94
CA GLY A 130 4.18 -10.10 -3.44
C GLY A 130 4.46 -11.13 -2.36
N ASP A 131 4.67 -12.37 -2.79
CA ASP A 131 5.05 -13.47 -1.89
C ASP A 131 6.52 -13.37 -1.49
N ASP A 132 7.36 -12.78 -2.36
CA ASP A 132 8.80 -12.59 -2.14
C ASP A 132 9.23 -11.13 -2.39
N PRO A 133 8.85 -10.19 -1.50
CA PRO A 133 9.14 -8.77 -1.68
C PRO A 133 10.63 -8.46 -1.45
N ASP A 134 11.21 -7.64 -2.32
CA ASP A 134 12.58 -7.14 -2.13
C ASP A 134 12.58 -5.97 -1.14
N PRO A 135 13.24 -6.08 0.04
CA PRO A 135 13.22 -5.04 1.07
C PRO A 135 13.90 -3.73 0.62
N ARG A 136 14.61 -3.71 -0.52
CA ARG A 136 15.17 -2.47 -1.10
C ARG A 136 14.11 -1.65 -1.84
N TYR A 137 13.06 -2.30 -2.32
CA TYR A 137 12.00 -1.70 -3.13
C TYR A 137 10.65 -1.63 -2.41
N ALA A 138 10.53 -2.21 -1.22
CA ALA A 138 9.31 -2.17 -0.41
C ALA A 138 9.55 -1.41 0.91
N ASP A 139 8.69 -0.44 1.20
CA ASP A 139 8.60 0.19 2.51
C ASP A 139 7.65 -0.59 3.43
N VAL A 140 6.59 -1.17 2.86
CA VAL A 140 5.72 -2.14 3.51
C VAL A 140 5.67 -3.40 2.67
N SER A 141 5.90 -4.54 3.28
CA SER A 141 5.78 -5.86 2.65
C SER A 141 4.63 -6.62 3.29
N THR A 142 3.62 -7.03 2.51
CA THR A 142 2.45 -7.74 3.05
C THR A 142 2.53 -9.25 2.94
N PHE A 143 3.47 -9.78 2.15
CA PHE A 143 3.69 -11.22 1.93
C PHE A 143 2.43 -11.95 1.47
N GLY A 144 1.72 -11.42 0.49
CA GLY A 144 0.54 -12.07 -0.08
C GLY A 144 -0.57 -11.10 -0.50
N LEU A 145 -1.48 -11.67 -1.32
CA LEU A 145 -2.50 -10.97 -2.09
C LEU A 145 -3.94 -11.30 -1.67
N ASP A 146 -4.13 -11.96 -0.54
CA ASP A 146 -5.46 -12.35 -0.08
C ASP A 146 -6.25 -11.20 0.55
N ARG A 147 -7.52 -11.51 0.80
CA ARG A 147 -8.51 -10.64 1.42
C ARG A 147 -8.10 -10.11 2.80
N GLU A 148 -7.54 -10.97 3.63
CA GLU A 148 -7.21 -10.59 5.01
C GLU A 148 -6.10 -9.53 5.00
N ARG A 149 -5.08 -9.73 4.16
CA ARG A 149 -3.99 -8.78 3.95
C ARG A 149 -4.47 -7.48 3.30
N GLY A 150 -5.39 -7.56 2.33
CA GLY A 150 -6.01 -6.39 1.71
C GLY A 150 -6.75 -5.51 2.72
N ALA A 151 -7.58 -6.12 3.58
CA ALA A 151 -8.29 -5.42 4.64
C ALA A 151 -7.35 -4.78 5.68
N ALA A 152 -6.34 -5.51 6.14
CA ALA A 152 -5.35 -5.02 7.09
C ALA A 152 -4.56 -3.83 6.53
N LEU A 153 -4.15 -3.89 5.25
CA LEU A 153 -3.48 -2.78 4.57
C LEU A 153 -4.38 -1.55 4.46
N LEU A 154 -5.65 -1.73 4.08
CA LEU A 154 -6.58 -0.61 3.96
C LEU A 154 -6.78 0.12 5.29
N ARG A 155 -6.89 -0.63 6.40
CA ARG A 155 -6.98 -0.06 7.76
C ARG A 155 -5.70 0.68 8.14
N LEU A 156 -4.54 0.07 7.91
CA LEU A 156 -3.23 0.71 8.14
C LEU A 156 -3.10 2.06 7.42
N LEU A 157 -3.65 2.17 6.21
CA LEU A 157 -3.54 3.35 5.36
C LEU A 157 -4.69 4.36 5.54
N SER A 158 -5.75 4.05 6.28
CA SER A 158 -6.95 4.90 6.38
C SER A 158 -7.33 5.27 7.81
N GLU A 159 -6.95 4.47 8.81
CA GLU A 159 -7.36 4.68 10.20
C GLU A 159 -6.31 5.47 10.99
N PRO A 160 -6.70 6.49 11.77
CA PRO A 160 -5.80 7.13 12.72
C PRO A 160 -5.45 6.15 13.86
N SER A 161 -4.17 6.12 14.27
CA SER A 161 -3.67 5.32 15.41
C SER A 161 -4.15 5.89 16.75
#